data_AF-A0A7C3Q102-F1
#
_entry.id   AF-A0A7C3Q102-F1
#
_cell.length_a   1.000
_cell.length_b   1.000
_cell.length_c   1.000
_cell.angle_alpha   90.00
_cell.angle_beta   90.00
_cell.angle_gamma   90.00
#
_symmetry.space_group_name_H-M   'P 1'
#
loop_
_entity.id
_entity.type
_entity.pdbx_description
1 polymer ?
#
loop_
_entity_poly.entity_id
_entity_poly.type
_entity_poly.pdbx_seq_one_letter_code
_entity_poly.pdbx_strand_id
1 'polypeptide(L)'
;VDIIFKSVPAGVGETGKLKLSFGQFKEAVEEGIKWAEREGYAWKKDLHRTESYGTLENASIEAVSETAIRRGIDQLGTLGSGNHFLEIQIVDKIYDKDIAKIMGIEEEGQITVMIHTGSRGFGHQIASDYIAFLTRKYRDVVKKLPDRELVYAPFNSEDGQKYWQAMAAAANFAWNNRQIITYWVRKSFENVFKTDAENLGLELIYDVAHNIAKIEEHKIDGKTRKVIVHRKGATRAFPAGHPELVEEYRNIGQPVIIPGSMGTASYMLLGLPQAMDLSFGSTAHGAGRTMSREAAKRRYRYGEVIERLNKMGILVKSSTKEGVVEEVPEAYKDIDEVANVTQEVGISKIVARLRPIAVIKG
;
A
#
# COMPACT_ATOMS: atom_id res chain seq x y z
N VAL A 1 19.18 -4.23 8.66
CA VAL A 1 17.89 -4.40 9.39
C VAL A 1 17.81 -3.50 10.61
N ASP A 2 18.70 -3.62 11.59
CA ASP A 2 18.64 -2.80 12.83
C ASP A 2 18.63 -1.29 12.58
N ILE A 3 19.44 -0.81 11.63
CA ILE A 3 19.47 0.61 11.26
C ILE A 3 18.11 1.05 10.67
N ILE A 4 17.47 0.24 9.84
CA ILE A 4 16.14 0.56 9.30
C ILE A 4 15.10 0.59 10.43
N PHE A 5 15.12 -0.39 11.34
CA PHE A 5 14.18 -0.43 12.46
C PHE A 5 14.31 0.79 13.39
N LYS A 6 15.55 1.27 13.60
CA LYS A 6 15.80 2.54 14.30
C LYS A 6 15.36 3.75 13.48
N SER A 7 15.47 3.67 12.15
CA SER A 7 15.23 4.80 11.27
C SER A 7 13.76 5.02 10.93
N VAL A 8 12.98 3.95 10.89
CA VAL A 8 11.56 3.91 10.50
C VAL A 8 10.74 3.49 11.72
N PRO A 9 10.12 4.45 12.45
CA PRO A 9 9.30 4.13 13.61
C PRO A 9 8.14 3.20 13.24
N ALA A 10 7.93 2.17 14.06
CA ALA A 10 6.90 1.16 13.85
C ALA A 10 6.15 0.90 15.15
N GLY A 11 4.82 0.78 15.09
CA GLY A 11 3.99 0.50 16.25
C GLY A 11 2.71 1.33 16.35
N VAL A 12 1.88 1.00 17.33
CA VAL A 12 0.66 1.75 17.65
C VAL A 12 1.05 3.04 18.39
N GLY A 13 0.61 4.18 17.88
CA GLY A 13 0.82 5.47 18.54
C GLY A 13 2.21 6.08 18.34
N GLU A 14 3.10 5.40 17.62
CA GLU A 14 4.42 5.94 17.27
C GLU A 14 4.33 7.23 16.47
N THR A 15 5.30 8.11 16.70
CA THR A 15 5.41 9.39 16.00
C THR A 15 6.56 9.36 15.01
N GLY A 16 6.38 10.06 13.89
CA GLY A 16 7.38 10.26 12.88
C GLY A 16 8.49 11.20 13.35
N LYS A 17 9.60 11.14 12.62
CA LYS A 17 10.75 12.03 12.84
C LYS A 17 10.50 13.47 12.38
N LEU A 18 9.54 13.65 11.47
CA LEU A 18 9.17 14.96 10.96
C LEU A 18 8.24 15.66 11.95
N LYS A 19 8.56 16.91 12.26
CA LYS A 19 7.72 17.81 13.06
C LYS A 19 7.18 18.91 12.16
N LEU A 20 6.04 18.62 11.56
CA LEU A 20 5.38 19.54 10.63
C LEU A 20 4.51 20.53 11.40
N SER A 21 4.56 21.79 11.00
CA SER A 21 3.50 22.75 11.31
C SER A 21 2.19 22.34 10.63
N PHE A 22 1.07 22.89 11.08
CA PHE A 22 -0.22 22.66 10.41
C PHE A 22 -0.19 23.05 8.92
N GLY A 23 0.46 24.17 8.57
CA GLY A 23 0.61 24.61 7.17
C GLY A 23 1.36 23.59 6.32
N GLN A 24 2.50 23.10 6.80
CA GLN A 24 3.26 22.06 6.09
C GLN A 24 2.49 20.73 5.99
N PHE A 25 1.73 20.39 7.03
CA PHE A 25 0.88 19.20 7.00
C PHE A 25 -0.24 19.32 5.97
N LYS A 26 -0.88 20.49 5.88
CA LYS A 26 -1.87 20.81 4.85
C LYS A 26 -1.28 20.62 3.45
N GLU A 27 -0.13 21.25 3.18
CA GLU A 27 0.57 21.09 1.90
C GLU A 27 0.87 19.61 1.60
N ALA A 28 1.38 18.86 2.58
CA ALA A 28 1.68 17.44 2.42
C ALA A 28 0.45 16.61 2.02
N VAL A 29 -0.72 16.84 2.62
CA VAL A 29 -1.92 16.04 2.30
C VAL A 29 -2.69 16.57 1.09
N GLU A 30 -2.50 17.81 0.68
CA GLU A 30 -3.14 18.36 -0.53
C GLU A 30 -2.28 18.08 -1.78
N GLU A 31 -0.96 18.13 -1.68
CA GLU A 31 -0.06 17.98 -2.83
C GLU A 31 0.48 16.56 -3.04
N GLY A 32 0.40 15.67 -2.05
CA GLY A 32 0.93 14.31 -2.16
C GLY A 32 2.46 14.31 -2.36
N ILE A 33 2.99 13.40 -3.17
CA ILE A 33 4.45 13.23 -3.33
C ILE A 33 5.16 14.47 -3.89
N LYS A 34 4.45 15.36 -4.59
CA LYS A 34 5.02 16.65 -5.05
C LYS A 34 5.58 17.49 -3.89
N TRP A 35 4.92 17.45 -2.73
CA TRP A 35 5.45 18.05 -1.51
C TRP A 35 6.72 17.34 -1.03
N ALA A 36 6.74 16.00 -1.00
CA ALA A 36 7.93 15.24 -0.61
C ALA A 36 9.12 15.47 -1.54
N GLU A 37 8.90 15.66 -2.84
CA GLU A 37 9.95 16.05 -3.80
C GLU A 37 10.52 17.42 -3.45
N ARG A 38 9.66 18.43 -3.28
CA ARG A 38 10.07 19.80 -2.93
C ARG A 38 10.88 19.84 -1.64
N GLU A 39 10.50 19.04 -0.65
CA GLU A 39 11.17 18.97 0.66
C GLU A 39 12.40 18.03 0.68
N GLY A 40 12.75 17.40 -0.46
CA GLY A 40 13.96 16.57 -0.59
C GLY A 40 13.82 15.13 -0.08
N TYR A 41 12.60 14.64 0.12
CA TYR A 41 12.30 13.24 0.50
C TYR A 41 12.00 12.33 -0.70
N ALA A 42 11.89 12.88 -1.91
CA ALA A 42 11.64 12.10 -3.12
C ALA A 42 12.61 12.44 -4.25
N TRP A 43 12.96 11.42 -5.04
CA TRP A 43 13.54 11.65 -6.36
C TRP A 43 12.43 11.88 -7.36
N LYS A 44 12.69 12.66 -8.40
CA LYS A 44 11.71 12.92 -9.47
C LYS A 44 11.13 11.64 -10.10
N LYS A 45 11.97 10.60 -10.25
CA LYS A 45 11.55 9.29 -10.77
C LYS A 45 10.54 8.57 -9.86
N ASP A 46 10.56 8.81 -8.55
CA ASP A 46 9.65 8.15 -7.60
C ASP A 46 8.19 8.52 -7.89
N LEU A 47 7.93 9.77 -8.28
CA LEU A 47 6.60 10.23 -8.67
C LEU A 47 6.09 9.43 -9.86
N HIS A 48 6.91 9.25 -10.89
CA HIS A 48 6.52 8.53 -12.11
C HIS A 48 6.21 7.04 -11.83
N ARG A 49 6.86 6.46 -10.83
CA ARG A 49 6.66 5.07 -10.43
C ARG A 49 5.66 4.93 -9.28
N THR A 50 4.85 5.95 -9.03
CA THR A 50 3.74 5.90 -8.07
C THR A 50 2.41 6.02 -8.78
N GLU A 51 1.42 5.22 -8.40
CA GLU A 51 0.05 5.34 -8.85
C GLU A 51 -0.45 6.79 -8.73
N SER A 52 -1.11 7.32 -9.78
CA SER A 52 -1.56 8.72 -9.85
C SER A 52 -0.43 9.75 -9.64
N TYR A 53 0.82 9.41 -9.92
CA TYR A 53 1.98 10.24 -9.58
C TYR A 53 2.09 10.58 -8.09
N GLY A 54 1.45 9.81 -7.22
CA GLY A 54 1.43 10.02 -5.78
C GLY A 54 0.52 11.16 -5.30
N THR A 55 -0.42 11.62 -6.14
CA THR A 55 -1.32 12.73 -5.81
C THR A 55 -2.73 12.53 -6.36
N LEU A 56 -3.74 12.72 -5.52
CA LEU A 56 -5.12 13.00 -5.92
C LEU A 56 -5.39 14.50 -5.75
N GLU A 57 -5.58 15.18 -6.87
CA GLU A 57 -5.68 16.65 -6.97
C GLU A 57 -6.93 17.24 -6.28
N ASN A 58 -7.94 16.41 -5.99
CA ASN A 58 -9.16 16.85 -5.30
C ASN A 58 -9.03 16.81 -3.77
N ALA A 59 -7.85 16.51 -3.22
CA ALA A 59 -7.63 16.52 -1.78
C ALA A 59 -7.91 17.89 -1.17
N SER A 60 -8.58 17.91 -0.01
CA SER A 60 -8.80 19.14 0.74
C SER A 60 -8.75 18.85 2.24
N ILE A 61 -7.88 19.56 2.95
CA ILE A 61 -7.80 19.46 4.41
C ILE A 61 -9.08 19.97 5.08
N GLU A 62 -9.81 20.88 4.45
CA GLU A 62 -11.04 21.47 4.99
C GLU A 62 -12.19 20.45 5.07
N ALA A 63 -12.08 19.35 4.31
CA ALA A 63 -13.02 18.23 4.38
C ALA A 63 -12.67 17.23 5.51
N VAL A 64 -11.61 17.48 6.28
CA VAL A 64 -11.06 16.58 7.29
C VAL A 64 -11.29 17.13 8.70
N SER A 65 -11.68 16.26 9.64
CA SER A 65 -11.90 16.68 11.02
C SER A 65 -10.60 17.04 11.74
N GLU A 66 -10.68 17.96 12.72
CA GLU A 66 -9.56 18.27 13.62
C GLU A 66 -9.01 17.04 14.35
N THR A 67 -9.88 16.08 14.67
CA THR A 67 -9.46 14.84 15.33
C THR A 67 -8.60 13.98 14.40
N ALA A 68 -8.97 13.87 13.11
CA ALA A 68 -8.15 13.17 12.14
C ALA A 68 -6.80 13.86 11.97
N ILE A 69 -6.79 15.19 11.81
CA ILE A 69 -5.57 16.00 11.70
C ILE A 69 -4.64 15.77 12.89
N ARG A 70 -5.15 15.90 14.12
CA ARG A 70 -4.36 15.69 15.34
C ARG A 70 -3.79 14.27 15.43
N ARG A 71 -4.53 13.26 14.97
CA ARG A 71 -4.04 11.87 14.92
C ARG A 71 -2.99 11.65 13.84
N GLY A 72 -3.06 12.38 12.73
CA GLY A 72 -2.23 12.17 11.55
C GLY A 72 -0.92 12.95 11.54
N ILE A 73 -0.93 14.19 12.02
CA ILE A 73 0.18 15.15 11.82
C ILE A 73 1.52 14.65 12.35
N ASP A 74 1.50 13.97 13.50
CA ASP A 74 2.70 13.40 14.11
C ASP A 74 3.03 11.99 13.61
N GLN A 75 2.26 11.39 12.71
CA GLN A 75 2.43 9.98 12.28
C GLN A 75 3.07 9.82 10.89
N LEU A 76 3.36 10.93 10.19
CA LEU A 76 3.96 10.88 8.86
C LEU A 76 5.40 10.33 8.92
N GLY A 77 5.72 9.38 8.05
CA GLY A 77 6.99 8.64 8.04
C GLY A 77 7.05 7.49 9.04
N THR A 78 5.90 6.91 9.42
CA THR A 78 5.82 5.75 10.33
C THR A 78 5.18 4.54 9.65
N LEU A 79 5.61 3.35 10.07
CA LEU A 79 5.08 2.11 9.52
C LEU A 79 3.72 1.76 10.10
N GLY A 80 3.61 1.84 11.43
CA GLY A 80 2.43 1.39 12.16
C GLY A 80 2.39 -0.08 12.52
N SER A 81 1.18 -0.56 12.81
CA SER A 81 0.91 -1.91 13.33
C SER A 81 -0.03 -2.70 12.42
N GLY A 82 -0.39 -3.92 12.85
CA GLY A 82 -1.24 -4.83 12.09
C GLY A 82 -0.47 -5.49 10.95
N ASN A 83 -1.11 -5.60 9.79
CA ASN A 83 -0.48 -6.20 8.62
C ASN A 83 0.57 -5.30 7.96
N HIS A 84 0.85 -4.11 8.50
CA HIS A 84 1.91 -3.25 8.00
C HIS A 84 3.29 -3.84 8.32
N PHE A 85 4.21 -3.70 7.36
CA PHE A 85 5.58 -4.19 7.48
C PHE A 85 6.52 -3.45 6.51
N LEU A 86 7.81 -3.57 6.80
CA LEU A 86 8.88 -3.30 5.84
C LEU A 86 9.70 -4.58 5.72
N GLU A 87 9.84 -5.10 4.51
CA GLU A 87 10.58 -6.33 4.25
C GLU A 87 11.80 -6.06 3.37
N ILE A 88 12.93 -6.66 3.75
CA ILE A 88 14.02 -6.89 2.80
C ILE A 88 13.80 -8.28 2.24
N GLN A 89 13.72 -8.36 0.93
CA GLN A 89 13.38 -9.56 0.18
C GLN A 89 14.49 -9.89 -0.81
N ILE A 90 14.51 -11.14 -1.24
CA ILE A 90 15.33 -11.61 -2.35
C ILE A 90 14.41 -12.01 -3.50
N VAL A 91 14.79 -11.67 -4.73
CA VAL A 91 14.13 -12.20 -5.94
C VAL A 91 14.45 -13.69 -6.01
N ASP A 92 13.48 -14.52 -5.70
CA ASP A 92 13.63 -15.96 -5.59
C ASP A 92 13.47 -16.65 -6.95
N LYS A 93 12.58 -16.11 -7.80
CA LYS A 93 12.35 -16.65 -9.14
C LYS A 93 11.86 -15.58 -10.11
N ILE A 94 12.38 -15.59 -11.33
CA ILE A 94 11.91 -14.75 -12.43
C ILE A 94 11.15 -15.61 -13.44
N TYR A 95 9.90 -15.24 -13.72
CA TYR A 95 9.02 -15.95 -14.66
C TYR A 95 9.01 -15.30 -16.04
N ASP A 96 9.20 -13.98 -16.11
CA ASP A 96 9.32 -13.23 -17.35
C ASP A 96 10.53 -12.29 -17.28
N LYS A 97 11.64 -12.67 -17.91
CA LYS A 97 12.91 -11.96 -17.81
C LYS A 97 12.87 -10.58 -18.47
N ASP A 98 12.17 -10.45 -19.60
CA ASP A 98 12.13 -9.20 -20.35
C ASP A 98 11.30 -8.17 -19.60
N ILE A 99 10.14 -8.58 -19.06
CA ILE A 99 9.28 -7.71 -18.24
C ILE A 99 9.93 -7.40 -16.89
N ALA A 100 10.54 -8.40 -16.24
CA ALA A 100 11.26 -8.21 -14.98
C ALA A 100 12.37 -7.16 -15.13
N LYS A 101 13.16 -7.24 -16.21
CA LYS A 101 14.23 -6.29 -16.49
C LYS A 101 13.71 -4.86 -16.67
N ILE A 102 12.55 -4.67 -17.32
CA ILE A 102 11.91 -3.35 -17.44
C ILE A 102 11.46 -2.82 -16.08
N MET A 103 11.07 -3.70 -15.15
CA MET A 103 10.76 -3.34 -13.76
C MET A 103 12.01 -3.14 -12.89
N GLY A 104 13.22 -3.23 -13.44
CA GLY A 104 14.47 -3.14 -12.69
C GLY A 104 14.79 -4.40 -11.86
N ILE A 105 14.18 -5.55 -12.20
CA ILE A 105 14.48 -6.87 -11.64
C ILE A 105 15.31 -7.64 -12.67
N GLU A 106 16.63 -7.67 -12.48
CA GLU A 106 17.58 -8.14 -13.48
C GLU A 106 17.98 -9.60 -13.29
N GLU A 107 18.03 -10.08 -12.04
CA GLU A 107 18.49 -11.42 -11.72
C GLU A 107 17.83 -12.03 -10.48
N GLU A 108 17.80 -13.36 -10.45
CA GLU A 108 17.48 -14.11 -9.23
C GLU A 108 18.61 -13.90 -8.23
N GLY A 109 18.26 -13.62 -6.98
CA GLY A 109 19.21 -13.22 -5.94
C GLY A 109 19.26 -11.70 -5.68
N GLN A 110 18.68 -10.88 -6.55
CA GLN A 110 18.61 -9.43 -6.35
C GLN A 110 17.85 -9.08 -5.06
N ILE A 111 18.37 -8.12 -4.30
CA ILE A 111 17.75 -7.64 -3.07
C ILE A 111 16.73 -6.54 -3.40
N THR A 112 15.53 -6.68 -2.84
CA THR A 112 14.47 -5.67 -2.94
C THR A 112 13.97 -5.27 -1.56
N VAL A 113 13.28 -4.12 -1.48
CA VAL A 113 12.62 -3.66 -0.26
C VAL A 113 11.14 -3.43 -0.55
N MET A 114 10.27 -4.01 0.26
CA MET A 114 8.83 -3.80 0.19
C MET A 114 8.36 -3.00 1.41
N ILE A 115 7.59 -1.94 1.17
CA ILE A 115 6.98 -1.11 2.21
C ILE A 115 5.48 -1.27 2.13
N HIS A 116 4.87 -1.88 3.15
CA HIS A 116 3.42 -2.01 3.27
C HIS A 116 2.91 -1.17 4.44
N THR A 117 2.36 0.00 4.11
CA THR A 117 1.66 0.87 5.06
C THR A 117 0.68 1.79 4.32
N GLY A 118 -0.12 2.54 5.09
CA GLY A 118 -1.16 3.41 4.57
C GLY A 118 -1.25 4.73 5.32
N SER A 119 -2.46 5.26 5.38
CA SER A 119 -2.78 6.59 5.91
C SER A 119 -2.75 6.71 7.44
N ARG A 120 -2.15 5.74 8.13
CA ARG A 120 -2.05 5.68 9.60
C ARG A 120 -3.38 6.00 10.30
N GLY A 121 -3.35 6.66 11.46
CA GLY A 121 -4.55 7.08 12.19
C GLY A 121 -5.38 8.14 11.46
N PHE A 122 -4.77 8.89 10.53
CA PHE A 122 -5.41 9.96 9.77
C PHE A 122 -6.59 9.43 8.94
N GLY A 123 -6.33 8.52 8.00
CA GLY A 123 -7.40 7.96 7.16
C GLY A 123 -8.37 7.05 7.91
N HIS A 124 -7.92 6.36 8.97
CA HIS A 124 -8.83 5.60 9.84
C HIS A 124 -9.86 6.53 10.49
N GLN A 125 -9.42 7.68 11.01
CA GLN A 125 -10.32 8.64 11.63
C GLN A 125 -11.28 9.25 10.59
N ILE A 126 -10.79 9.62 9.40
CA ILE A 126 -11.65 10.10 8.30
C ILE A 126 -12.75 9.09 7.98
N ALA A 127 -12.40 7.81 7.78
CA ALA A 127 -13.39 6.78 7.51
C ALA A 127 -14.42 6.66 8.65
N SER A 128 -13.97 6.69 9.90
CA SER A 128 -14.85 6.62 11.08
C SER A 128 -15.81 7.81 11.16
N ASP A 129 -15.31 9.01 10.91
CA ASP A 129 -16.08 10.25 10.95
C ASP A 129 -17.18 10.25 9.89
N TYR A 130 -16.83 9.93 8.65
CA TYR A 130 -17.79 9.90 7.54
C TYR A 130 -18.80 8.75 7.68
N ILE A 131 -18.39 7.55 8.10
CA ILE A 131 -19.35 6.46 8.37
C ILE A 131 -20.36 6.88 9.44
N ALA A 132 -19.91 7.45 10.56
CA ALA A 132 -20.79 7.90 11.63
C ALA A 132 -21.73 9.03 11.19
N PHE A 133 -21.19 10.01 10.45
CA PHE A 133 -21.97 11.12 9.88
C PHE A 133 -23.03 10.63 8.90
N LEU A 134 -22.65 9.81 7.92
CA LEU A 134 -23.56 9.28 6.91
C LEU A 134 -24.63 8.39 7.53
N THR A 135 -24.29 7.55 8.51
CA THR A 135 -25.25 6.70 9.23
C THR A 135 -26.33 7.55 9.92
N ARG A 136 -25.95 8.70 10.48
CA ARG A 136 -26.89 9.62 11.16
C ARG A 136 -27.72 10.44 10.20
N LYS A 137 -27.15 10.90 9.08
CA LYS A 137 -27.80 11.79 8.11
C LYS A 137 -28.68 11.03 7.11
N TYR A 138 -28.22 9.89 6.60
CA TYR A 138 -28.90 9.09 5.58
C TYR A 138 -29.69 7.92 6.19
N ARG A 139 -30.43 8.16 7.29
CA ARG A 139 -31.15 7.09 8.02
C ARG A 139 -32.11 6.29 7.15
N ASP A 140 -32.77 6.94 6.20
CA ASP A 140 -33.72 6.26 5.31
C ASP A 140 -33.02 5.42 4.23
N VAL A 141 -31.78 5.76 3.86
CA VAL A 141 -30.93 4.87 3.07
C VAL A 141 -30.52 3.67 3.92
N VAL A 142 -30.03 3.91 5.14
CA VAL A 142 -29.58 2.85 6.06
C VAL A 142 -30.68 1.82 6.33
N LYS A 143 -31.93 2.25 6.54
CA LYS A 143 -33.07 1.35 6.75
C LYS A 143 -33.36 0.40 5.58
N LYS A 144 -32.94 0.76 4.37
CA LYS A 144 -33.17 -0.02 3.14
C LYS A 144 -31.98 -0.91 2.76
N LEU A 145 -30.85 -0.74 3.45
CA LEU A 145 -29.66 -1.53 3.17
C LEU A 145 -29.76 -2.93 3.80
N PRO A 146 -29.18 -3.97 3.15
CA PRO A 146 -29.10 -5.29 3.75
C PRO A 146 -28.19 -5.32 4.98
N ASP A 147 -27.25 -4.37 5.09
CA ASP A 147 -26.39 -4.17 6.24
C ASP A 147 -26.17 -2.67 6.48
N ARG A 148 -26.22 -2.23 7.74
CA ARG A 148 -25.96 -0.83 8.13
C ARG A 148 -24.54 -0.38 7.80
N GLU A 149 -23.58 -1.31 7.74
CA GLU A 149 -22.18 -1.04 7.43
C GLU A 149 -21.95 -0.69 5.95
N LEU A 150 -22.97 -0.87 5.10
CA LEU A 150 -22.96 -0.49 3.68
C LEU A 150 -23.47 0.94 3.43
N VAL A 151 -23.51 1.77 4.47
CA VAL A 151 -23.97 3.16 4.36
C VAL A 151 -23.20 3.93 3.28
N TYR A 152 -23.91 4.72 2.49
CA TYR A 152 -23.32 5.53 1.43
C TYR A 152 -24.06 6.87 1.27
N ALA A 153 -23.39 7.84 0.67
CA ALA A 153 -24.01 9.01 0.07
C ALA A 153 -23.96 8.89 -1.46
N PRO A 154 -24.95 9.42 -2.21
CA PRO A 154 -24.81 9.56 -3.65
C PRO A 154 -23.53 10.32 -4.00
N PHE A 155 -22.75 9.84 -4.96
CA PHE A 155 -21.39 10.38 -5.21
C PHE A 155 -21.39 11.89 -5.49
N ASN A 156 -22.35 12.38 -6.29
CA ASN A 156 -22.45 13.80 -6.64
C ASN A 156 -23.16 14.66 -5.57
N SER A 157 -23.53 14.10 -4.41
CA SER A 157 -24.04 14.92 -3.32
C SER A 157 -22.91 15.71 -2.67
N GLU A 158 -23.26 16.78 -1.96
CA GLU A 158 -22.29 17.56 -1.19
C GLU A 158 -21.49 16.68 -0.21
N ASP A 159 -22.15 15.74 0.47
CA ASP A 159 -21.49 14.83 1.42
C ASP A 159 -20.59 13.80 0.72
N GLY A 160 -21.02 13.29 -0.45
CA GLY A 160 -20.23 12.36 -1.25
C GLY A 160 -18.95 13.01 -1.76
N GLN A 161 -19.04 14.26 -2.24
CA GLN A 161 -17.88 15.04 -2.68
C GLN A 161 -16.96 15.41 -1.52
N LYS A 162 -17.49 15.83 -0.36
CA LYS A 162 -16.69 16.09 0.85
C LYS A 162 -15.92 14.86 1.29
N TYR A 163 -16.56 13.68 1.35
CA TYR A 163 -15.86 12.44 1.65
C TYR A 163 -14.77 12.14 0.62
N TRP A 164 -15.06 12.33 -0.66
CA TRP A 164 -14.09 12.10 -1.73
C TRP A 164 -12.85 12.99 -1.61
N GLN A 165 -13.01 14.26 -1.23
CA GLN A 165 -11.91 15.18 -0.92
C GLN A 165 -11.11 14.74 0.31
N ALA A 166 -11.77 14.32 1.39
CA ALA A 166 -11.12 13.84 2.60
C ALA A 166 -10.37 12.52 2.37
N MET A 167 -10.94 11.61 1.59
CA MET A 167 -10.31 10.35 1.20
C MET A 167 -9.10 10.59 0.29
N ALA A 168 -9.18 11.56 -0.63
CA ALA A 168 -8.03 12.01 -1.41
C ALA A 168 -6.89 12.56 -0.53
N ALA A 169 -7.21 13.36 0.50
CA ALA A 169 -6.21 13.81 1.46
C ALA A 169 -5.56 12.64 2.22
N ALA A 170 -6.34 11.60 2.60
CA ALA A 170 -5.79 10.39 3.21
C ALA A 170 -4.90 9.57 2.25
N ALA A 171 -5.25 9.50 0.97
CA ALA A 171 -4.44 8.84 -0.04
C ALA A 171 -3.09 9.56 -0.23
N ASN A 172 -3.12 10.90 -0.35
CA ASN A 172 -1.93 11.75 -0.43
C ASN A 172 -1.04 11.62 0.81
N PHE A 173 -1.63 11.62 2.01
CA PHE A 173 -0.91 11.30 3.24
C PHE A 173 -0.23 9.93 3.13
N ALA A 174 -0.94 8.90 2.64
CA ALA A 174 -0.41 7.53 2.58
C ALA A 174 0.77 7.41 1.59
N TRP A 175 0.69 8.06 0.43
CA TRP A 175 1.80 8.13 -0.51
C TRP A 175 3.00 8.88 0.07
N ASN A 176 2.79 10.04 0.70
CA ASN A 176 3.87 10.74 1.39
C ASN A 176 4.47 9.91 2.53
N ASN A 177 3.65 9.17 3.28
CA ASN A 177 4.13 8.30 4.32
C ASN A 177 5.07 7.22 3.76
N ARG A 178 4.67 6.54 2.68
CA ARG A 178 5.53 5.55 2.01
C ARG A 178 6.78 6.19 1.42
N GLN A 179 6.67 7.36 0.79
CA GLN A 179 7.80 8.07 0.21
C GLN A 179 8.84 8.48 1.27
N ILE A 180 8.40 9.00 2.41
CA ILE A 180 9.31 9.34 3.52
C ILE A 180 9.97 8.08 4.08
N ILE A 181 9.25 6.95 4.15
CA ILE A 181 9.86 5.67 4.54
C ILE A 181 10.89 5.22 3.49
N THR A 182 10.60 5.37 2.19
CA THR A 182 11.56 5.11 1.10
C THR A 182 12.84 5.93 1.28
N TYR A 183 12.71 7.22 1.61
CA TYR A 183 13.86 8.08 1.94
C TYR A 183 14.67 7.52 3.12
N TRP A 184 14.02 7.14 4.22
CA TRP A 184 14.71 6.59 5.39
C TRP A 184 15.33 5.21 5.13
N VAL A 185 14.74 4.40 4.25
CA VAL A 185 15.33 3.15 3.77
C VAL A 185 16.61 3.45 3.02
N ARG A 186 16.58 4.35 2.03
CA ARG A 186 17.76 4.78 1.27
C ARG A 186 18.86 5.26 2.21
N LYS A 187 18.57 6.16 3.13
CA LYS A 187 19.54 6.63 4.15
C LYS A 187 20.08 5.53 5.05
N SER A 188 19.27 4.52 5.34
CA SER A 188 19.72 3.37 6.13
C SER A 188 20.68 2.48 5.35
N PHE A 189 20.43 2.25 4.06
CA PHE A 189 21.33 1.53 3.17
C PHE A 189 22.63 2.30 2.94
N GLU A 190 22.56 3.61 2.68
CA GLU A 190 23.74 4.47 2.56
C GLU A 190 24.63 4.38 3.80
N ASN A 191 24.02 4.41 4.99
CA ASN A 191 24.77 4.28 6.23
C ASN A 191 25.46 2.91 6.36
N VAL A 192 24.79 1.82 5.98
CA VAL A 192 25.38 0.46 6.08
C VAL A 192 26.48 0.26 5.06
N PHE A 193 26.20 0.55 3.78
CA PHE A 193 27.06 0.21 2.65
C PHE A 193 28.06 1.30 2.28
N LYS A 194 27.99 2.47 2.94
CA LYS A 194 28.92 3.59 2.76
C LYS A 194 29.02 4.07 1.31
N THR A 195 27.89 4.05 0.60
CA THR A 195 27.75 4.53 -0.77
C THR A 195 26.33 5.07 -0.96
N ASP A 196 26.16 6.02 -1.87
CA ASP A 196 24.88 6.69 -2.09
C ASP A 196 23.82 5.72 -2.64
N ALA A 197 22.55 5.96 -2.29
CA ALA A 197 21.44 5.08 -2.67
C ALA A 197 21.26 4.96 -4.19
N GLU A 198 21.66 5.98 -4.96
CA GLU A 198 21.68 5.94 -6.42
C GLU A 198 22.69 4.91 -6.95
N ASN A 199 23.89 4.86 -6.36
CA ASN A 199 24.91 3.87 -6.73
C ASN A 199 24.53 2.44 -6.31
N LEU A 200 23.69 2.30 -5.28
CA LEU A 200 23.09 1.01 -4.90
C LEU A 200 21.92 0.61 -5.82
N GLY A 201 21.48 1.48 -6.72
CA GLY A 201 20.31 1.23 -7.56
C GLY A 201 19.01 1.08 -6.77
N LEU A 202 18.86 1.76 -5.62
CA LEU A 202 17.64 1.72 -4.80
C LEU A 202 16.51 2.58 -5.38
N GLU A 203 16.18 2.33 -6.64
CA GLU A 203 15.07 2.95 -7.32
C GLU A 203 13.73 2.32 -6.90
N LEU A 204 12.67 3.13 -6.87
CA LEU A 204 11.31 2.61 -6.68
C LEU A 204 10.94 1.75 -7.89
N ILE A 205 10.36 0.57 -7.71
CA ILE A 205 9.80 -0.22 -8.82
C ILE A 205 8.38 0.28 -9.10
N TYR A 206 7.50 0.20 -8.09
CA TYR A 206 6.17 0.77 -8.18
C TYR A 206 5.58 1.01 -6.79
N ASP A 207 4.66 1.96 -6.67
CA ASP A 207 3.83 2.18 -5.49
C ASP A 207 2.36 2.17 -5.92
N VAL A 208 1.55 1.30 -5.29
CA VAL A 208 0.15 1.07 -5.65
C VAL A 208 -0.76 1.04 -4.42
N ALA A 209 -1.95 1.62 -4.55
CA ALA A 209 -2.97 1.59 -3.51
C ALA A 209 -3.84 0.33 -3.60
N HIS A 210 -4.36 -0.12 -2.45
CA HIS A 210 -5.29 -1.26 -2.35
C HIS A 210 -6.54 -1.00 -1.51
N ASN A 211 -6.64 0.19 -0.91
CA ASN A 211 -7.82 0.72 -0.23
C ASN A 211 -8.03 2.15 -0.71
N ILE A 212 -8.76 2.32 -1.81
CA ILE A 212 -8.92 3.61 -2.49
C ILE A 212 -10.20 3.61 -3.33
N ALA A 213 -10.77 4.77 -3.61
CA ALA A 213 -11.78 4.94 -4.64
C ALA A 213 -11.29 5.91 -5.72
N LYS A 214 -11.43 5.53 -6.99
CA LYS A 214 -10.95 6.34 -8.12
C LYS A 214 -12.02 6.51 -9.16
N ILE A 215 -12.05 7.68 -9.79
CA ILE A 215 -12.88 7.87 -10.97
C ILE A 215 -12.12 7.36 -12.18
N GLU A 216 -12.69 6.41 -12.88
CA GLU A 216 -12.08 5.72 -14.02
C GLU A 216 -13.08 5.56 -15.16
N GLU A 217 -12.59 5.38 -16.38
CA GLU A 217 -13.42 5.10 -17.54
C GLU A 217 -13.37 3.62 -17.89
N HIS A 218 -14.53 2.99 -17.98
CA HIS A 218 -14.67 1.56 -18.25
C HIS A 218 -15.79 1.28 -19.25
N LYS A 219 -15.70 0.17 -19.99
CA LYS A 219 -16.78 -0.27 -20.89
C LYS A 219 -17.84 -1.03 -20.11
N ILE A 220 -19.07 -0.54 -20.13
CA ILE A 220 -20.23 -1.15 -19.48
C ILE A 220 -21.35 -1.23 -20.52
N ASP A 221 -21.81 -2.44 -20.82
CA ASP A 221 -22.79 -2.73 -21.88
C ASP A 221 -22.38 -2.13 -23.23
N GLY A 222 -21.10 -2.27 -23.59
CA GLY A 222 -20.53 -1.78 -24.84
C GLY A 222 -20.30 -0.26 -24.91
N LYS A 223 -20.61 0.50 -23.85
CA LYS A 223 -20.43 1.96 -23.80
C LYS A 223 -19.37 2.34 -22.78
N THR A 224 -18.49 3.27 -23.15
CA THR A 224 -17.57 3.89 -22.18
C THR A 224 -18.37 4.71 -21.17
N ARG A 225 -18.16 4.44 -19.88
CA ARG A 225 -18.77 5.16 -18.77
C ARG A 225 -17.72 5.55 -17.75
N LYS A 226 -17.88 6.74 -17.19
CA LYS A 226 -17.11 7.21 -16.05
C LYS A 226 -17.75 6.68 -14.77
N VAL A 227 -17.00 5.94 -13.98
CA VAL A 227 -17.47 5.29 -12.74
C VAL A 227 -16.50 5.56 -11.60
N ILE A 228 -17.00 5.53 -10.36
CA ILE A 228 -16.16 5.51 -9.17
C ILE A 228 -15.90 4.06 -8.74
N VAL A 229 -14.70 3.57 -9.06
CA VAL A 229 -14.26 2.22 -8.71
C VAL A 229 -13.79 2.22 -7.26
N HIS A 230 -14.48 1.46 -6.41
CA HIS A 230 -14.11 1.27 -5.00
C HIS A 230 -13.27 0.00 -4.87
N ARG A 231 -12.02 0.14 -4.45
CA ARG A 231 -11.12 -0.98 -4.16
C ARG A 231 -10.86 -1.06 -2.67
N LYS A 232 -11.18 -2.20 -2.06
CA LYS A 232 -10.90 -2.51 -0.66
C LYS A 232 -10.26 -3.89 -0.59
N GLY A 233 -8.96 -3.94 -0.29
CA GLY A 233 -8.16 -5.17 -0.41
C GLY A 233 -8.03 -5.65 -1.86
N ALA A 234 -8.01 -4.73 -2.82
CA ALA A 234 -7.85 -5.00 -4.25
C ALA A 234 -6.98 -3.93 -4.89
N THR A 235 -6.18 -4.30 -5.88
CA THR A 235 -5.17 -3.43 -6.50
C THR A 235 -5.57 -3.08 -7.92
N ARG A 236 -5.24 -1.89 -8.41
CA ARG A 236 -5.39 -1.53 -9.83
C ARG A 236 -4.42 -2.35 -10.69
N ALA A 237 -4.85 -2.78 -11.87
CA ALA A 237 -4.12 -3.69 -12.76
C ALA A 237 -4.32 -3.29 -14.24
N PHE A 238 -3.98 -2.05 -14.59
CA PHE A 238 -4.15 -1.56 -15.95
C PHE A 238 -3.24 -2.26 -16.97
N PRO A 239 -3.74 -2.53 -18.19
CA PRO A 239 -2.97 -3.23 -19.22
C PRO A 239 -1.97 -2.31 -19.93
N ALA A 240 -1.10 -2.92 -20.72
CA ALA A 240 -0.28 -2.21 -21.70
C ALA A 240 -1.14 -1.29 -22.59
N GLY A 241 -0.59 -0.13 -22.94
CA GLY A 241 -1.23 0.91 -23.73
C GLY A 241 -2.18 1.82 -22.95
N HIS A 242 -2.49 1.53 -21.68
CA HIS A 242 -3.41 2.36 -20.91
C HIS A 242 -2.82 3.77 -20.69
N PRO A 243 -3.58 4.86 -20.94
CA PRO A 243 -3.06 6.22 -20.97
C PRO A 243 -2.55 6.73 -19.62
N GLU A 244 -3.08 6.22 -18.51
CA GLU A 244 -2.59 6.56 -17.16
C GLU A 244 -1.24 5.92 -16.79
N LEU A 245 -0.71 4.99 -17.60
CA LEU A 245 0.61 4.42 -17.35
C LEU A 245 1.69 5.38 -17.83
N VAL A 246 2.75 5.51 -17.03
CA VAL A 246 3.97 6.20 -17.44
C VAL A 246 4.65 5.46 -18.59
N GLU A 247 5.43 6.18 -19.38
CA GLU A 247 6.06 5.67 -20.60
C GLU A 247 6.82 4.36 -20.38
N GLU A 248 7.58 4.26 -19.28
CA GLU A 248 8.36 3.09 -18.89
C GLU A 248 7.50 1.80 -18.80
N TYR A 249 6.27 1.92 -18.28
CA TYR A 249 5.37 0.78 -18.06
C TYR A 249 4.24 0.70 -19.09
N ARG A 250 4.08 1.71 -19.95
CA ARG A 250 3.00 1.74 -20.95
C ARG A 250 3.11 0.57 -21.93
N ASN A 251 4.32 0.10 -22.24
CA ASN A 251 4.50 -1.00 -23.20
C ASN A 251 4.27 -2.39 -22.59
N ILE A 252 4.35 -2.53 -21.26
CA ILE A 252 4.21 -3.82 -20.58
C ILE A 252 2.88 -3.94 -19.82
N GLY A 253 2.34 -2.84 -19.31
CA GLY A 253 1.22 -2.82 -18.38
C GLY A 253 1.66 -2.39 -16.98
N GLN A 254 0.70 -2.21 -16.08
CA GLN A 254 0.99 -1.72 -14.74
C GLN A 254 1.69 -2.80 -13.91
N PRO A 255 2.80 -2.48 -13.22
CA PRO A 255 3.28 -3.34 -12.15
C PRO A 255 2.22 -3.49 -11.05
N VAL A 256 2.08 -4.70 -10.55
CA VAL A 256 1.15 -5.07 -9.48
C VAL A 256 1.98 -5.75 -8.39
N ILE A 257 1.74 -5.36 -7.14
CA ILE A 257 2.45 -5.89 -5.98
C ILE A 257 1.46 -6.66 -5.13
N ILE A 258 1.72 -7.95 -4.91
CA ILE A 258 0.94 -8.81 -4.04
C ILE A 258 1.81 -9.23 -2.84
N PRO A 259 1.76 -8.50 -1.71
CA PRO A 259 2.37 -8.92 -0.45
C PRO A 259 1.77 -10.23 0.08
N GLY A 260 2.63 -11.13 0.53
CA GLY A 260 2.26 -12.27 1.36
C GLY A 260 2.23 -11.91 2.84
N SER A 261 2.95 -12.70 3.63
CA SER A 261 3.16 -12.56 5.07
C SER A 261 4.64 -12.73 5.42
N MET A 262 5.01 -12.42 6.67
CA MET A 262 6.39 -12.40 7.17
C MET A 262 7.21 -13.69 6.99
N GLY A 263 6.58 -14.81 6.62
CA GLY A 263 7.24 -16.10 6.36
C GLY A 263 6.88 -16.74 5.01
N THR A 264 6.24 -16.00 4.11
CA THR A 264 5.76 -16.52 2.80
C THR A 264 6.24 -15.63 1.67
N ALA A 265 6.07 -16.06 0.43
CA ALA A 265 6.47 -15.27 -0.71
C ALA A 265 5.63 -13.99 -0.86
N SER A 266 6.17 -13.04 -1.61
CA SER A 266 5.41 -11.96 -2.23
C SER A 266 5.60 -12.04 -3.75
N TYR A 267 4.74 -11.37 -4.51
CA TYR A 267 4.80 -11.45 -5.96
C TYR A 267 4.79 -10.08 -6.62
N MET A 268 5.60 -9.95 -7.67
CA MET A 268 5.46 -8.92 -8.69
C MET A 268 4.67 -9.50 -9.85
N LEU A 269 3.59 -8.81 -10.21
CA LEU A 269 2.72 -9.15 -11.31
C LEU A 269 2.59 -7.95 -12.26
N LEU A 270 1.87 -8.17 -13.36
CA LEU A 270 1.61 -7.19 -14.40
C LEU A 270 0.12 -7.18 -14.76
N GLY A 271 -0.48 -5.99 -14.89
CA GLY A 271 -1.87 -5.84 -15.33
C GLY A 271 -2.10 -6.33 -16.76
N LEU A 272 -3.22 -6.99 -17.00
CA LEU A 272 -3.58 -7.59 -18.29
C LEU A 272 -4.91 -7.04 -18.84
N PRO A 273 -5.14 -7.08 -20.17
CA PRO A 273 -6.35 -6.52 -20.77
C PRO A 273 -7.65 -7.09 -20.20
N GLN A 274 -7.66 -8.38 -19.88
CA GLN A 274 -8.82 -9.07 -19.33
C GLN A 274 -9.26 -8.52 -17.96
N ALA A 275 -8.38 -7.85 -17.21
CA ALA A 275 -8.77 -7.13 -15.99
C ALA A 275 -9.74 -5.98 -16.29
N MET A 276 -9.59 -5.29 -17.42
CA MET A 276 -10.50 -4.20 -17.81
C MET A 276 -11.92 -4.72 -18.02
N ASP A 277 -12.05 -5.91 -18.58
CA ASP A 277 -13.35 -6.51 -18.91
C ASP A 277 -14.00 -7.21 -17.72
N LEU A 278 -13.22 -7.90 -16.87
CA LEU A 278 -13.77 -8.72 -15.77
C LEU A 278 -13.87 -8.00 -14.43
N SER A 279 -13.02 -7.00 -14.18
CA SER A 279 -12.81 -6.48 -12.82
C SER A 279 -12.55 -4.98 -12.76
N PHE A 280 -12.94 -4.21 -13.78
CA PHE A 280 -12.66 -2.77 -13.86
C PHE A 280 -11.17 -2.46 -13.68
N GLY A 281 -10.30 -3.22 -14.37
CA GLY A 281 -8.85 -3.09 -14.28
C GLY A 281 -8.34 -3.35 -12.88
N SER A 282 -8.83 -4.39 -12.20
CA SER A 282 -8.47 -4.69 -10.80
C SER A 282 -7.98 -6.13 -10.62
N THR A 283 -7.20 -6.33 -9.56
CA THR A 283 -6.62 -7.63 -9.19
C THR A 283 -6.50 -7.78 -7.67
N ALA A 284 -5.99 -8.91 -7.21
CA ALA A 284 -5.78 -9.18 -5.79
C ALA A 284 -4.71 -8.25 -5.17
N HIS A 285 -4.82 -8.01 -3.86
CA HIS A 285 -3.82 -7.27 -3.08
C HIS A 285 -2.90 -8.18 -2.27
N GLY A 286 -3.36 -9.33 -1.78
CA GLY A 286 -2.58 -10.18 -0.89
C GLY A 286 -3.35 -11.42 -0.47
N ALA A 287 -2.74 -12.23 0.40
CA ALA A 287 -3.32 -13.50 0.85
C ALA A 287 -4.68 -13.34 1.55
N GLY A 288 -4.92 -12.22 2.24
CA GLY A 288 -6.12 -12.03 3.06
C GLY A 288 -6.13 -12.91 4.31
N ARG A 289 -6.66 -12.40 5.43
CA ARG A 289 -6.68 -13.16 6.69
C ARG A 289 -7.77 -14.23 6.71
N THR A 290 -7.45 -15.38 7.28
CA THR A 290 -8.36 -16.50 7.57
C THR A 290 -8.55 -16.70 9.08
N MET A 291 -7.66 -16.15 9.91
CA MET A 291 -7.70 -16.26 11.37
C MET A 291 -7.84 -14.87 12.00
N SER A 292 -8.56 -14.71 13.12
CA SER A 292 -8.57 -13.44 13.87
C SER A 292 -7.27 -13.23 14.65
N ARG A 293 -6.96 -11.99 15.04
CA ARG A 293 -5.74 -11.67 15.80
C ARG A 293 -5.75 -12.33 17.18
N GLU A 294 -6.92 -12.36 17.82
CA GLU A 294 -7.15 -13.01 19.10
C GLU A 294 -7.02 -14.53 19.01
N ALA A 295 -7.46 -15.14 17.90
CA ALA A 295 -7.25 -16.56 17.65
C ALA A 295 -5.76 -16.88 17.46
N ALA A 296 -5.02 -16.06 16.71
CA ALA A 296 -3.57 -16.22 16.53
C ALA A 296 -2.81 -16.13 17.86
N LYS A 297 -3.11 -15.12 18.69
CA LYS A 297 -2.52 -14.96 20.03
C LYS A 297 -2.78 -16.12 20.98
N ARG A 298 -3.96 -16.75 20.87
CA ARG A 298 -4.27 -17.95 21.68
C ARG A 298 -3.45 -19.16 21.23
N ARG A 299 -3.32 -19.34 19.90
CA ARG A 299 -2.74 -20.54 19.28
C ARG A 299 -1.22 -20.57 19.24
N TYR A 300 -0.56 -19.43 19.04
CA TYR A 300 0.88 -19.37 18.80
C TYR A 300 1.62 -18.66 19.94
N ARG A 301 2.93 -18.96 20.07
CA ARG A 301 3.82 -18.31 21.04
C ARG A 301 4.97 -17.61 20.29
N TYR A 302 5.34 -16.43 20.76
CA TYR A 302 6.36 -15.60 20.14
C TYR A 302 7.69 -16.33 19.90
N GLY A 303 8.18 -17.06 20.92
CA GLY A 303 9.45 -17.79 20.83
C GLY A 303 9.47 -18.81 19.69
N GLU A 304 8.41 -19.60 19.57
CA GLU A 304 8.25 -20.62 18.53
C GLU A 304 8.19 -19.99 17.12
N VAL A 305 7.46 -18.87 16.99
CA VAL A 305 7.32 -18.15 15.72
C VAL A 305 8.67 -17.60 15.25
N ILE A 306 9.41 -16.94 16.16
CA ILE A 306 10.73 -16.39 15.85
C ILE A 306 11.74 -17.50 15.55
N GLU A 307 11.76 -18.57 16.33
CA GLU A 307 12.65 -19.71 16.08
C GLU A 307 12.41 -20.31 14.69
N ARG A 308 11.14 -20.50 14.31
CA ARG A 308 10.77 -21.02 13.00
C ARG A 308 11.20 -20.08 11.87
N LEU A 309 10.95 -18.78 11.99
CA LEU A 309 11.35 -17.80 10.97
C LEU A 309 12.87 -17.70 10.86
N ASN A 310 13.60 -17.77 11.97
CA ASN A 310 15.07 -17.83 11.96
C ASN A 310 15.59 -19.09 11.26
N LYS A 311 14.95 -20.26 11.47
CA LYS A 311 15.27 -21.51 10.75
C LYS A 311 15.04 -21.39 9.24
N MET A 312 14.13 -20.51 8.80
CA MET A 312 13.89 -20.17 7.39
C MET A 312 14.85 -19.09 6.87
N GLY A 313 15.79 -18.60 7.70
CA GLY A 313 16.71 -17.53 7.35
C GLY A 313 16.07 -16.15 7.33
N ILE A 314 14.96 -15.95 8.07
CA ILE A 314 14.21 -14.69 8.11
C ILE A 314 14.43 -14.00 9.46
N LEU A 315 15.10 -12.85 9.44
CA LEU A 315 15.28 -12.03 10.63
C LEU A 315 14.05 -11.14 10.88
N VAL A 316 13.44 -11.24 12.06
CA VAL A 316 12.31 -10.38 12.44
C VAL A 316 12.71 -9.34 13.48
N LYS A 317 12.34 -8.08 13.23
CA LYS A 317 12.33 -7.01 14.23
C LYS A 317 10.91 -6.49 14.37
N SER A 318 10.43 -6.42 15.60
CA SER A 318 9.11 -5.88 15.89
C SER A 318 9.11 -5.08 17.18
N SER A 319 8.27 -4.06 17.23
CA SER A 319 8.07 -3.22 18.41
C SER A 319 7.35 -3.97 19.54
N THR A 320 6.58 -5.01 19.22
CA THR A 320 5.84 -5.81 20.21
C THR A 320 5.93 -7.30 19.92
N LYS A 321 5.82 -8.15 20.95
CA LYS A 321 5.76 -9.60 20.74
C LYS A 321 4.44 -9.99 20.10
N GLU A 322 3.38 -9.30 20.49
CA GLU A 322 2.01 -9.50 20.03
C GLU A 322 1.90 -9.23 18.53
N GLY A 323 2.51 -8.15 18.01
CA GLY A 323 2.49 -7.82 16.59
C GLY A 323 3.10 -8.91 15.69
N VAL A 324 4.07 -9.67 16.20
CA VAL A 324 4.61 -10.85 15.49
C VAL A 324 3.61 -12.01 15.53
N VAL A 325 3.07 -12.32 16.71
CA VAL A 325 2.15 -13.46 16.89
C VAL A 325 0.83 -13.26 16.16
N GLU A 326 0.32 -12.03 16.12
CA GLU A 326 -0.93 -11.70 15.44
C GLU A 326 -0.85 -11.94 13.93
N GLU A 327 0.35 -11.79 13.34
CA GLU A 327 0.57 -11.78 11.89
C GLU A 327 1.38 -12.98 11.39
N VAL A 328 1.27 -14.11 12.10
CA VAL A 328 1.85 -15.40 11.67
C VAL A 328 1.37 -15.80 10.26
N PRO A 329 2.22 -16.45 9.45
CA PRO A 329 1.83 -16.92 8.11
C PRO A 329 0.51 -17.70 8.06
N GLU A 330 0.26 -18.55 9.05
CA GLU A 330 -0.94 -19.38 9.14
C GLU A 330 -2.23 -18.59 9.44
N ALA A 331 -2.13 -17.30 9.72
CA ALA A 331 -3.29 -16.42 9.85
C ALA A 331 -3.84 -15.96 8.49
N TYR A 332 -3.14 -16.27 7.40
CA TYR A 332 -3.40 -15.83 6.03
C TYR A 332 -3.71 -17.02 5.11
N LYS A 333 -4.33 -16.75 3.96
CA LYS A 333 -4.43 -17.76 2.88
C LYS A 333 -3.05 -18.03 2.27
N ASP A 334 -2.99 -19.05 1.43
CA ASP A 334 -1.80 -19.29 0.62
C ASP A 334 -1.65 -18.19 -0.45
N ILE A 335 -0.53 -17.48 -0.41
CA ILE A 335 -0.22 -16.42 -1.34
C ILE A 335 0.09 -16.95 -2.75
N ASP A 336 0.66 -18.16 -2.84
CA ASP A 336 1.00 -18.79 -4.10
C ASP A 336 -0.29 -19.18 -4.83
N GLU A 337 -1.32 -19.66 -4.11
CA GLU A 337 -2.67 -19.93 -4.66
C GLU A 337 -3.34 -18.64 -5.16
N VAL A 338 -3.29 -17.55 -4.38
CA VAL A 338 -3.86 -16.26 -4.81
C VAL A 338 -3.21 -15.74 -6.08
N ALA A 339 -1.88 -15.84 -6.19
CA ALA A 339 -1.14 -15.43 -7.39
C ALA A 339 -1.49 -16.31 -8.60
N ASN A 340 -1.57 -17.64 -8.40
CA ASN A 340 -1.90 -18.58 -9.46
C ASN A 340 -3.32 -18.37 -9.99
N VAL A 341 -4.33 -18.24 -9.13
CA VAL A 341 -5.71 -17.96 -9.54
C VAL A 341 -5.81 -16.64 -10.30
N THR A 342 -5.10 -15.61 -9.83
CA THR A 342 -5.05 -14.30 -10.50
C THR A 342 -4.52 -14.42 -11.94
N GLN A 343 -3.51 -15.26 -12.14
CA GLN A 343 -2.94 -15.54 -13.44
C GLN A 343 -3.82 -16.42 -14.32
N GLU A 344 -4.43 -17.47 -13.77
CA GLU A 344 -5.32 -18.37 -14.50
C GLU A 344 -6.57 -17.65 -15.01
N VAL A 345 -7.13 -16.73 -14.22
CA VAL A 345 -8.24 -15.87 -14.63
C VAL A 345 -7.79 -14.83 -15.68
N GLY A 346 -6.49 -14.63 -15.85
CA GLY A 346 -5.91 -13.75 -16.87
C GLY A 346 -5.96 -12.26 -16.52
N ILE A 347 -6.27 -11.90 -15.27
CA ILE A 347 -6.36 -10.48 -14.85
C ILE A 347 -5.00 -9.89 -14.44
N SER A 348 -4.01 -10.72 -14.10
CA SER A 348 -2.61 -10.29 -13.98
C SER A 348 -1.65 -11.42 -14.28
N LYS A 349 -0.45 -11.12 -14.81
CA LYS A 349 0.59 -12.11 -15.10
C LYS A 349 1.67 -12.08 -14.03
N ILE A 350 2.14 -13.24 -13.57
CA ILE A 350 3.27 -13.32 -12.64
C ILE A 350 4.57 -12.96 -13.39
N VAL A 351 5.35 -12.04 -12.81
CA VAL A 351 6.64 -11.59 -13.34
C VAL A 351 7.79 -12.13 -12.49
N ALA A 352 7.71 -11.96 -11.17
CA ALA A 352 8.72 -12.44 -10.24
C ALA A 352 8.11 -12.86 -8.90
N ARG A 353 8.76 -13.81 -8.24
CA ARG A 353 8.49 -14.22 -6.86
C ARG A 353 9.60 -13.70 -5.96
N LEU A 354 9.21 -13.13 -4.83
CA LEU A 354 10.08 -12.54 -3.83
C LEU A 354 9.97 -13.34 -2.54
N ARG A 355 11.07 -13.57 -1.83
CA ARG A 355 11.08 -14.24 -0.53
C ARG A 355 11.66 -13.29 0.53
N PRO A 356 11.01 -13.11 1.69
CA PRO A 356 11.57 -12.29 2.76
C PRO A 356 12.85 -12.94 3.32
N ILE A 357 13.82 -12.09 3.65
CA ILE A 357 15.01 -12.44 4.44
C ILE A 357 15.10 -11.60 5.72
N ALA A 358 14.40 -10.48 5.77
CA ALA A 358 14.17 -9.75 7.00
C ALA A 358 12.83 -9.00 6.98
N VAL A 359 12.18 -8.94 8.14
CA VAL A 359 10.88 -8.29 8.33
C VAL A 359 10.95 -7.32 9.49
N ILE A 360 10.46 -6.11 9.27
CA ILE A 360 10.31 -5.07 10.28
C ILE A 360 8.81 -4.79 10.46
N LYS A 361 8.33 -4.87 11.70
CA LYS A 361 6.92 -4.66 12.05
C LYS A 361 6.76 -3.72 13.24
N GLY A 362 5.58 -3.12 13.37
CA GLY A 362 5.18 -2.43 14.60
C GLY A 362 4.50 -3.34 15.61
#